data_AF-A0A1Q6E2R9-F1
#
_entry.id   AF-A0A1Q6E2R9-F1
#
_cell.length_a   1.000
_cell.length_b   1.000
_cell.length_c   1.000
_cell.angle_alpha   90.00
_cell.angle_beta   90.00
_cell.angle_gamma   90.00
#
_symmetry.space_group_name_H-M   'P 1'
#
loop_
_entity.id
_entity.type
_entity.pdbx_description
1 polymer ?
#
loop_
_entity_poly.entity_id
_entity_poly.type
_entity_poly.pdbx_seq_one_letter_code
_entity_poly.pdbx_strand_id
1 'polypeptide(L)'
;MNGGIIESVEETAPSQNFDYHHITTPARIAIYDSLKTAPRVIQVQGGPTHEYIEHIASLTYKNAKEAGGVIPYTVIREVSENFIHANFNEVVVSIFDQGNTIRFADQGPGIKHKDLVQEPGFSSAIEPMKRYIRGVGSGLPIVKDYLSTSHGHIEIKDNVNQGSVVTISLVASRTTDEEIEAAQIPDLTENEAAVLKALLPNSALGVSEVSKATDIAVASVHTAFSKMEEAGLVEKVNKKRTLTPRGTQVALSL
;
A
#
# COMPACT_ATOMS: atom_id res chain seq x y z
N MET A 1 43.48 11.77 -36.00
CA MET A 1 43.37 12.49 -34.72
C MET A 1 41.91 12.86 -34.54
N ASN A 2 41.12 12.02 -33.86
CA ASN A 2 39.72 12.33 -33.53
C ASN A 2 39.63 12.38 -32.01
N GLY A 3 39.69 13.60 -31.46
CA GLY A 3 39.42 13.87 -30.06
C GLY A 3 37.92 13.85 -29.82
N GLY A 4 37.43 12.78 -29.18
CA GLY A 4 36.09 12.73 -28.65
C GLY A 4 35.99 13.67 -27.45
N ILE A 5 35.08 14.62 -27.53
CA ILE A 5 34.65 15.45 -26.40
C ILE A 5 33.90 14.51 -25.46
N ILE A 6 34.52 14.21 -24.32
CA ILE A 6 33.85 13.55 -23.21
C ILE A 6 33.09 14.67 -22.51
N GLU A 7 31.77 14.74 -22.73
CA GLU A 7 30.88 15.57 -21.92
C GLU A 7 30.97 15.08 -20.48
N SER A 8 31.67 15.84 -19.64
CA SER A 8 31.69 15.67 -18.20
C SER A 8 30.29 15.95 -17.68
N VAL A 9 29.59 14.88 -17.27
CA VAL A 9 28.33 14.97 -16.53
C VAL A 9 28.60 15.82 -15.29
N GLU A 10 27.94 16.96 -15.16
CA GLU A 10 28.03 17.82 -13.98
C GLU A 10 27.62 17.01 -12.75
N GLU A 11 28.62 16.68 -11.93
CA GLU A 11 28.43 16.22 -10.56
C GLU A 11 27.71 17.34 -9.79
N THR A 12 26.41 17.18 -9.58
CA THR A 12 25.68 17.99 -8.62
C THR A 12 26.35 17.82 -7.25
N ALA A 13 26.90 18.92 -6.72
CA ALA A 13 27.59 18.99 -5.44
C ALA A 13 26.83 18.24 -4.33
N PRO A 14 27.52 17.54 -3.42
CA PRO A 14 26.85 16.84 -2.33
C PRO A 14 26.07 17.85 -1.49
N SER A 15 24.76 17.63 -1.42
CA SER A 15 23.89 18.26 -0.44
C SER A 15 24.46 18.06 0.96
N GLN A 16 24.28 19.06 1.82
CA GLN A 16 24.70 19.11 3.23
C GLN A 16 24.96 17.73 3.85
N ASN A 17 26.16 17.56 4.42
CA ASN A 17 26.67 16.35 5.04
C ASN A 17 25.65 15.76 6.04
N PHE A 18 24.75 14.89 5.56
CA PHE A 18 23.71 14.28 6.37
C PHE A 18 24.36 13.29 7.33
N ASP A 19 24.06 13.42 8.63
CA ASP A 19 24.61 12.51 9.63
C ASP A 19 23.81 11.21 9.68
N TYR A 20 24.32 10.18 9.00
CA TYR A 20 23.76 8.84 9.03
C TYR A 20 24.02 8.08 10.33
N HIS A 21 24.72 8.66 11.32
CA HIS A 21 24.91 7.99 12.61
C HIS A 21 23.65 8.02 13.47
N HIS A 22 22.92 9.14 13.45
CA HIS A 22 21.77 9.36 14.32
C HIS A 22 20.67 10.13 13.60
N ILE A 23 19.47 9.55 13.59
CA ILE A 23 18.30 10.15 12.96
C ILE A 23 17.46 10.85 14.01
N THR A 24 17.04 12.09 13.75
CA THR A 24 16.24 12.87 14.69
C THR A 24 14.76 12.94 14.29
N THR A 25 14.46 12.72 13.00
CA THR A 25 13.09 12.72 12.48
C THR A 25 12.35 11.47 12.94
N PRO A 26 11.11 11.60 13.46
CA PRO A 26 10.31 10.44 13.82
C PRO A 26 9.68 9.79 12.58
N ALA A 27 9.41 8.49 12.69
CA ALA A 27 8.64 7.73 11.72
C ALA A 27 7.24 7.47 12.28
N ARG A 28 6.27 7.29 11.39
CA ARG A 28 4.89 6.97 11.77
C ARG A 28 4.48 5.66 11.11
N ILE A 29 3.94 4.73 11.90
CA ILE A 29 3.34 3.49 11.41
C ILE A 29 1.83 3.61 11.60
N ALA A 30 1.08 3.72 10.51
CA ALA A 30 -0.37 3.81 10.48
C ALA A 30 -0.97 2.43 10.18
N ILE A 31 -1.85 1.93 11.05
CA ILE A 31 -2.51 0.63 10.92
C ILE A 31 -3.98 0.87 10.63
N TYR A 32 -4.43 0.39 9.47
CA TYR A 32 -5.81 0.54 9.01
C TYR A 32 -6.59 -0.74 9.21
N ASP A 33 -7.55 -0.71 10.14
CA ASP A 33 -8.56 -1.78 10.27
C ASP A 33 -9.59 -1.71 9.12
N SER A 34 -9.93 -0.49 8.72
CA SER A 34 -10.74 -0.18 7.54
C SER A 34 -10.34 1.19 6.97
N LEU A 35 -10.64 1.44 5.69
CA LEU A 35 -10.40 2.74 5.06
C LEU A 35 -11.38 3.84 5.54
N LYS A 36 -12.43 3.47 6.28
CA LYS A 36 -13.46 4.39 6.79
C LYS A 36 -13.14 4.95 8.17
N THR A 37 -12.22 4.33 8.89
CA THR A 37 -11.87 4.68 10.26
C THR A 37 -10.49 5.32 10.32
N ALA A 38 -10.29 6.23 11.28
CA ALA A 38 -8.96 6.78 11.53
C ALA A 38 -7.97 5.64 11.85
N PRO A 39 -6.78 5.62 11.25
CA PRO A 39 -5.81 4.59 11.53
C PRO A 39 -5.26 4.72 12.95
N ARG A 40 -4.86 3.59 13.53
CA ARG A 40 -4.03 3.61 14.73
C ARG A 40 -2.61 4.00 14.32
N VAL A 41 -2.08 5.05 14.94
CA VAL A 41 -0.74 5.55 14.61
C VAL A 41 0.23 5.25 15.75
N ILE A 42 1.34 4.59 15.41
CA ILE A 42 2.48 4.37 16.28
C ILE A 42 3.60 5.29 15.81
N GLN A 43 4.10 6.14 16.70
CA GLN A 43 5.27 6.96 16.43
C GLN A 43 6.54 6.25 16.89
N VAL A 44 7.52 6.14 16.01
CA VAL A 44 8.86 5.62 16.30
C VAL A 44 9.80 6.82 16.40
N GLN A 45 10.40 7.01 17.58
CA GLN A 45 11.37 8.10 17.76
C GLN A 45 12.65 7.81 16.99
N GLY A 46 13.26 8.87 16.47
CA GLY A 46 14.60 8.79 15.89
C GLY A 46 15.64 8.30 16.90
N GLY A 47 16.73 7.74 16.39
CA GLY A 47 17.80 7.16 17.19
C GLY A 47 18.99 6.77 16.32
N PRO A 48 19.92 5.95 16.86
CA PRO A 48 21.00 5.36 16.08
C PRO A 48 20.46 4.64 14.85
N THR A 49 21.01 4.91 13.66
CA THR A 49 20.38 4.50 12.39
C THR A 49 20.10 3.00 12.28
N HIS A 50 21.01 2.14 12.75
CA HIS A 50 20.80 0.68 12.71
C HIS A 50 19.62 0.25 13.59
N GLU A 51 19.53 0.79 14.82
CA GLU A 51 18.43 0.53 15.75
C GLU A 51 17.12 1.13 15.25
N TYR A 52 17.19 2.27 14.56
CA TYR A 52 16.02 2.94 14.04
C TYR A 52 15.37 2.18 12.89
N ILE A 53 16.16 1.72 11.91
CA ILE A 53 15.70 0.82 10.84
C ILE A 53 15.11 -0.46 11.46
N GLU A 54 15.81 -1.05 12.43
CA GLU A 54 15.35 -2.26 13.12
C GLU A 54 14.01 -2.04 13.82
N HIS A 55 13.84 -0.94 14.54
CA HIS A 55 12.59 -0.60 15.22
C HIS A 55 11.43 -0.40 14.24
N ILE A 56 11.64 0.32 13.14
CA ILE A 56 10.62 0.51 12.09
C ILE A 56 10.21 -0.85 11.53
N ALA A 57 11.17 -1.68 11.12
CA ALA A 57 10.90 -2.99 10.52
C ALA A 57 10.20 -3.94 11.51
N SER A 58 10.69 -4.02 12.75
CA SER A 58 10.15 -4.89 13.79
C SER A 58 8.74 -4.49 14.21
N LEU A 59 8.47 -3.20 14.40
CA LEU A 59 7.11 -2.73 14.73
C LEU A 59 6.15 -2.91 13.56
N THR A 60 6.60 -2.64 12.34
CA THR A 60 5.79 -2.88 11.13
C THR A 60 5.43 -4.35 11.01
N TYR A 61 6.40 -5.25 11.12
CA TYR A 61 6.18 -6.70 11.06
C TYR A 61 5.25 -7.18 12.17
N LYS A 62 5.48 -6.76 13.41
CA LYS A 62 4.62 -7.13 14.55
C LYS A 62 3.16 -6.75 14.30
N ASN A 63 2.90 -5.50 13.91
CA ASN A 63 1.53 -5.02 13.70
C ASN A 63 0.89 -5.65 12.45
N ALA A 64 1.65 -5.83 11.37
CA ALA A 64 1.16 -6.55 10.19
C ALA A 64 0.80 -8.00 10.54
N LYS A 65 1.62 -8.68 11.35
CA LYS A 65 1.38 -10.06 11.78
C LYS A 65 0.17 -10.17 12.72
N GLU A 66 0.04 -9.25 13.67
CA GLU A 66 -1.11 -9.16 14.57
C GLU A 66 -2.42 -8.90 13.80
N ALA A 67 -2.35 -8.16 12.69
CA ALA A 67 -3.49 -7.94 11.81
C ALA A 67 -3.86 -9.16 10.93
N GLY A 68 -3.02 -10.21 10.89
CA GLY A 68 -3.25 -11.41 10.08
C GLY A 68 -2.28 -11.60 8.90
N GLY A 69 -1.32 -10.68 8.73
CA GLY A 69 -0.42 -10.63 7.59
C GLY A 69 0.57 -11.79 7.55
N VAL A 70 0.99 -12.14 6.33
CA VAL A 70 1.96 -13.22 6.10
C VAL A 70 3.24 -12.76 5.39
N ILE A 71 3.38 -11.45 5.13
CA ILE A 71 4.61 -10.87 4.56
C ILE A 71 5.79 -11.14 5.53
N PRO A 72 6.90 -11.74 5.06
CA PRO A 72 8.05 -12.04 5.91
C PRO A 72 8.73 -10.78 6.42
N TYR A 73 9.32 -10.89 7.62
CA TYR A 73 10.12 -9.82 8.21
C TYR A 73 11.27 -9.37 7.30
N THR A 74 11.93 -10.29 6.59
CA THR A 74 13.03 -9.97 5.67
C THR A 74 12.57 -8.99 4.58
N VAL A 75 11.40 -9.24 3.97
CA VAL A 75 10.82 -8.37 2.94
C VAL A 75 10.54 -6.96 3.49
N ILE A 76 9.93 -6.88 4.68
CA ILE A 76 9.63 -5.60 5.34
C ILE A 76 10.91 -4.84 5.67
N ARG A 77 11.93 -5.55 6.16
CA ARG A 77 13.23 -4.96 6.51
C ARG A 77 13.94 -4.41 5.28
N GLU A 78 14.02 -5.16 4.19
CA GLU A 78 14.67 -4.71 2.94
C GLU A 78 14.03 -3.43 2.41
N VAL A 79 12.70 -3.31 2.46
CA VAL A 79 12.02 -2.06 2.05
C VAL A 79 12.24 -0.93 3.06
N SER A 80 12.30 -1.24 4.36
CA SER A 80 12.58 -0.25 5.42
C SER A 80 14.00 0.32 5.35
N GLU A 81 14.99 -0.47 4.92
CA GLU A 81 16.37 -0.01 4.72
C GLU A 81 16.46 1.11 3.67
N ASN A 82 15.51 1.16 2.71
CA ASN A 82 15.50 2.18 1.67
C ASN A 82 15.25 3.60 2.19
N PHE A 83 14.70 3.77 3.40
CA PHE A 83 14.53 5.11 3.99
C PHE A 83 15.84 5.87 4.19
N ILE A 84 16.98 5.17 4.23
CA ILE A 84 18.29 5.80 4.28
C ILE A 84 18.56 6.67 3.03
N HIS A 85 18.06 6.27 1.86
CA HIS A 85 18.18 7.06 0.62
C HIS A 85 17.36 8.34 0.67
N ALA A 86 16.32 8.35 1.51
CA ALA A 86 15.46 9.48 1.75
C ALA A 86 15.90 10.35 2.94
N ASN A 87 17.06 10.06 3.55
CA ASN A 87 17.52 10.72 4.77
C ASN A 87 16.48 10.63 5.92
N PHE A 88 15.64 9.59 5.89
CA PHE A 88 14.50 9.43 6.79
C PHE A 88 13.58 10.66 6.86
N ASN A 89 13.43 11.39 5.76
CA ASN A 89 12.56 12.56 5.70
C ASN A 89 11.09 12.15 5.64
N GLU A 90 10.29 12.57 6.63
CA GLU A 90 8.85 12.28 6.77
C GLU A 90 8.47 10.82 6.47
N VAL A 91 9.10 9.88 7.18
CA VAL A 91 8.85 8.44 7.03
C VAL A 91 7.45 8.08 7.53
N VAL A 92 6.65 7.50 6.64
CA VAL A 92 5.34 6.94 6.96
C VAL A 92 5.24 5.52 6.41
N VAL A 93 4.94 4.56 7.29
CA VAL A 93 4.60 3.18 6.92
C VAL A 93 3.11 2.98 7.16
N SER A 94 2.37 2.50 6.17
CA SER A 94 0.94 2.21 6.29
C SER A 94 0.68 0.73 6.10
N ILE A 95 -0.09 0.12 6.99
CA ILE A 95 -0.46 -1.30 6.97
C ILE A 95 -1.95 -1.40 6.65
N PHE A 96 -2.26 -2.12 5.58
CA PHE A 96 -3.62 -2.35 5.07
C PHE A 96 -3.91 -3.84 4.93
N ASP A 97 -5.14 -4.17 4.55
CA ASP A 97 -5.54 -5.50 4.08
C ASP A 97 -5.14 -6.62 5.05
N GLN A 98 -5.43 -6.40 6.33
CA GLN A 98 -5.10 -7.34 7.41
C GLN A 98 -3.60 -7.69 7.45
N GLY A 99 -2.75 -6.72 7.16
CA GLY A 99 -1.29 -6.89 7.16
C GLY A 99 -0.71 -7.46 5.86
N ASN A 100 -1.51 -7.65 4.82
CA ASN A 100 -1.06 -8.20 3.54
C ASN A 100 -0.73 -7.14 2.49
N THR A 101 -0.87 -5.85 2.84
CA THR A 101 -0.43 -4.73 2.01
C THR A 101 0.26 -3.71 2.90
N ILE A 102 1.50 -3.35 2.57
CA ILE A 102 2.31 -2.41 3.34
C ILE A 102 2.89 -1.35 2.39
N ARG A 103 2.68 -0.08 2.73
CA ARG A 103 3.14 1.07 1.97
C ARG A 103 4.20 1.83 2.75
N PHE A 104 5.35 2.04 2.14
CA PHE A 104 6.50 2.76 2.69
C PHE A 104 6.64 4.07 1.93
N ALA A 105 6.45 5.19 2.61
CA ALA A 105 6.47 6.51 2.01
C ALA A 105 7.49 7.42 2.72
N ASP A 106 8.12 8.29 1.93
CA ASP A 106 9.06 9.30 2.38
C ASP A 106 8.88 10.62 1.60
N GLN A 107 9.54 11.68 2.07
CA GLN A 107 9.69 12.97 1.38
C GLN A 107 11.17 13.25 1.01
N GLY A 108 11.92 12.20 0.69
CA GLY A 108 13.31 12.27 0.25
C GLY A 108 13.47 12.72 -1.20
N PRO A 109 14.65 12.56 -1.82
CA PRO A 109 14.91 13.03 -3.18
C PRO A 109 14.14 12.26 -4.28
N GLY A 110 13.48 11.15 -3.93
CA GLY A 110 12.78 10.27 -4.86
C GLY A 110 13.69 9.26 -5.56
N ILE A 111 13.09 8.26 -6.22
CA ILE A 111 13.82 7.25 -7.01
C ILE A 111 13.87 7.70 -8.47
N LYS A 112 15.07 8.06 -8.94
CA LYS A 112 15.31 8.54 -10.31
C LYS A 112 15.12 7.45 -11.38
N HIS A 113 15.69 6.26 -11.16
CA HIS A 113 15.65 5.15 -12.13
C HIS A 113 14.82 3.99 -11.59
N LYS A 114 13.49 4.15 -11.56
CA LYS A 114 12.55 3.16 -10.99
C LYS A 114 12.60 1.79 -11.67
N ASP A 115 12.94 1.76 -12.96
CA ASP A 115 13.06 0.51 -13.72
C ASP A 115 14.31 -0.29 -13.32
N LEU A 116 15.37 0.40 -12.85
CA LEU A 116 16.65 -0.22 -12.51
C LEU A 116 16.76 -0.64 -11.05
N VAL A 117 15.98 -0.04 -10.13
CA VAL A 117 16.08 -0.37 -8.69
C VAL A 117 15.65 -1.79 -8.33
N GLN A 118 14.94 -2.46 -9.24
CA GLN A 118 14.53 -3.85 -9.09
C GLN A 118 15.50 -4.83 -9.78
N GLU A 119 16.55 -4.34 -10.45
CA GLU A 119 17.54 -5.15 -11.15
C GLU A 119 18.67 -5.58 -10.20
N PRO A 120 19.11 -6.85 -10.24
CA PRO A 120 20.18 -7.34 -9.38
C PRO A 120 21.49 -6.53 -9.53
N GLY A 121 22.06 -6.10 -8.40
CA GLY A 121 23.35 -5.41 -8.36
C GLY A 121 23.28 -3.91 -8.63
N PHE A 122 22.11 -3.36 -8.95
CA PHE A 122 21.92 -1.91 -9.02
C PHE A 122 21.81 -1.32 -7.62
N SER A 123 22.60 -0.28 -7.31
CA SER A 123 22.45 0.47 -6.07
C SER A 123 22.87 1.92 -6.20
N SER A 124 22.08 2.81 -5.57
CA SER A 124 22.39 4.22 -5.38
C SER A 124 23.01 4.52 -4.00
N ALA A 125 23.44 3.50 -3.25
CA ALA A 125 24.00 3.68 -1.90
C ALA A 125 25.41 4.30 -1.94
N ILE A 126 25.56 5.44 -1.27
CA ILE A 126 26.86 6.08 -1.04
C ILE A 126 27.60 5.46 0.15
N GLU A 127 28.92 5.66 0.24
CA GLU A 127 29.78 5.03 1.25
C GLU A 127 29.31 5.21 2.71
N PRO A 128 28.81 6.38 3.15
CA PRO A 128 28.23 6.53 4.50
C PRO A 128 27.03 5.62 4.77
N MET A 129 26.17 5.37 3.78
CA MET A 129 24.95 4.57 3.93
C MET A 129 25.27 3.09 4.13
N LYS A 130 26.28 2.57 3.41
CA LYS A 130 26.65 1.14 3.38
C LYS A 130 27.05 0.58 4.75
N ARG A 131 27.33 1.43 5.74
CA ARG A 131 27.61 1.03 7.12
C ARG A 131 26.36 0.58 7.88
N TYR A 132 25.18 0.96 7.40
CA TYR A 132 23.91 0.77 8.10
C TYR A 132 22.94 -0.17 7.38
N ILE A 133 23.10 -0.33 6.06
CA ILE A 133 22.31 -1.23 5.21
C ILE A 133 23.11 -2.45 4.78
N ARG A 134 22.44 -3.58 4.56
CA ARG A 134 23.08 -4.85 4.17
C ARG A 134 22.83 -5.14 2.70
N GLY A 135 23.61 -6.03 2.10
CA GLY A 135 23.32 -6.59 0.77
C GLY A 135 23.04 -5.51 -0.29
N VAL A 136 23.90 -4.50 -0.40
CA VAL A 136 23.70 -3.32 -1.25
C VAL A 136 23.36 -3.75 -2.69
N GLY A 137 22.16 -3.39 -3.16
CA GLY A 137 21.67 -3.70 -4.50
C GLY A 137 21.03 -5.08 -4.69
N SER A 138 20.79 -5.83 -3.60
CA SER A 138 20.00 -7.08 -3.64
C SER A 138 18.61 -6.98 -2.99
N GLY A 139 18.35 -5.96 -2.18
CA GLY A 139 17.13 -5.89 -1.36
C GLY A 139 15.82 -5.92 -2.16
N LEU A 140 15.60 -4.94 -3.03
CA LEU A 140 14.38 -4.89 -3.87
C LEU A 140 14.26 -6.09 -4.85
N PRO A 141 15.35 -6.59 -5.47
CA PRO A 141 15.29 -7.87 -6.19
C PRO A 141 14.77 -9.04 -5.35
N ILE A 142 15.27 -9.22 -4.12
CA ILE A 142 14.81 -10.29 -3.20
C ILE A 142 13.31 -10.12 -2.89
N VAL A 143 12.88 -8.88 -2.64
CA VAL A 143 11.47 -8.55 -2.39
C VAL A 143 10.60 -8.92 -3.61
N LYS A 144 11.04 -8.55 -4.82
CA LYS A 144 10.35 -8.86 -6.08
C LYS A 144 10.23 -10.37 -6.31
N ASP A 145 11.30 -11.12 -6.08
CA ASP A 145 11.32 -12.58 -6.25
C ASP A 145 10.34 -13.28 -5.30
N TYR A 146 10.34 -12.87 -4.02
CA TYR A 146 9.41 -13.38 -3.03
C TYR A 146 7.95 -13.11 -3.41
N LEU A 147 7.64 -11.86 -3.75
CA LEU A 147 6.28 -11.44 -4.10
C LEU A 147 5.80 -12.13 -5.38
N SER A 148 6.65 -12.25 -6.39
CA SER A 148 6.32 -12.95 -7.65
C SER A 148 5.95 -14.42 -7.40
N THR A 149 6.72 -15.11 -6.55
CA THR A 149 6.45 -16.51 -6.18
C THR A 149 5.16 -16.65 -5.35
N SER A 150 4.84 -15.62 -4.57
CA SER A 150 3.67 -15.59 -3.67
C SER A 150 2.43 -14.98 -4.31
N HIS A 151 2.44 -14.74 -5.64
CA HIS A 151 1.38 -14.05 -6.39
C HIS A 151 1.04 -12.64 -5.85
N GLY A 152 2.00 -12.01 -5.18
CA GLY A 152 1.97 -10.62 -4.78
C GLY A 152 2.61 -9.70 -5.82
N HIS A 153 2.67 -8.42 -5.48
CA HIS A 153 3.28 -7.39 -6.31
C HIS A 153 4.02 -6.34 -5.47
N ILE A 154 5.01 -5.72 -6.09
CA ILE A 154 5.67 -4.51 -5.61
C ILE A 154 5.40 -3.38 -6.60
N GLU A 155 5.10 -2.20 -6.08
CA GLU A 155 4.87 -1.00 -6.86
C GLU A 155 5.71 0.14 -6.30
N ILE A 156 6.30 0.95 -7.19
CA ILE A 156 7.13 2.11 -6.83
C ILE A 156 6.57 3.32 -7.56
N LYS A 157 6.10 4.32 -6.81
CA LYS A 157 5.54 5.58 -7.30
C LYS A 157 6.29 6.78 -6.76
N ASP A 158 6.17 7.90 -7.44
CA ASP A 158 6.55 9.20 -6.88
C ASP A 158 5.50 9.65 -5.87
N ASN A 159 5.95 10.28 -4.79
CA ASN A 159 5.06 10.90 -3.83
C ASN A 159 4.58 12.28 -4.33
N VAL A 160 3.37 12.71 -3.95
CA VAL A 160 2.62 13.83 -4.58
C VAL A 160 3.37 15.18 -4.58
N ASN A 161 4.33 15.37 -3.67
CA ASN A 161 5.20 16.55 -3.64
C ASN A 161 6.64 16.17 -4.02
N GLN A 162 7.24 15.26 -3.26
CA GLN A 162 8.63 14.82 -3.40
C GLN A 162 8.81 13.51 -2.61
N GLY A 163 9.75 12.66 -3.01
CA GLY A 163 10.02 11.37 -2.35
C GLY A 163 9.39 10.20 -3.09
N SER A 164 9.41 9.03 -2.45
CA SER A 164 8.94 7.79 -3.05
C SER A 164 7.84 7.13 -2.23
N VAL A 165 7.03 6.32 -2.90
CA VAL A 165 6.07 5.41 -2.27
C VAL A 165 6.34 4.02 -2.81
N VAL A 166 6.75 3.11 -1.93
CA VAL A 166 6.96 1.70 -2.23
C VAL A 166 5.83 0.90 -1.59
N THR A 167 4.99 0.25 -2.38
CA THR A 167 3.91 -0.60 -1.91
C THR A 167 4.29 -2.06 -2.16
N ILE A 168 4.24 -2.89 -1.13
CA ILE A 168 4.31 -4.35 -1.25
C ILE A 168 2.97 -4.95 -0.85
N SER A 169 2.49 -5.94 -1.61
CA SER A 169 1.18 -6.52 -1.36
C SER A 169 1.10 -7.98 -1.81
N LEU A 170 0.44 -8.81 -1.01
CA LEU A 170 0.05 -10.18 -1.34
C LEU A 170 -1.42 -10.28 -1.79
N VAL A 171 -2.14 -9.17 -1.75
CA VAL A 171 -3.47 -9.06 -2.37
C VAL A 171 -3.25 -8.79 -3.87
N ALA A 172 -4.07 -9.43 -4.72
CA ALA A 172 -4.06 -9.17 -6.15
C ALA A 172 -4.09 -7.66 -6.42
N SER A 173 -3.23 -7.22 -7.35
CA SER A 173 -3.03 -5.81 -7.71
C SER A 173 -4.35 -5.08 -7.81
N ARG A 174 -4.66 -4.26 -6.81
CA ARG A 174 -5.66 -3.22 -6.95
C ARG A 174 -5.07 -2.19 -7.88
N THR A 175 -5.73 -1.88 -8.99
CA THR A 175 -5.31 -0.74 -9.81
C THR A 175 -5.36 0.53 -8.94
N THR A 176 -4.60 1.57 -9.30
CA THR A 176 -4.72 2.90 -8.68
C THR A 176 -6.16 3.39 -8.60
N ASP A 177 -6.96 3.01 -9.58
CA ASP A 177 -8.38 3.34 -9.66
C ASP A 177 -9.17 2.61 -8.57
N GLU A 178 -8.85 1.35 -8.28
CA GLU A 178 -9.47 0.56 -7.20
C GLU A 178 -9.08 1.04 -5.79
N GLU A 179 -7.89 1.60 -5.58
CA GLU A 179 -7.50 2.19 -4.28
C GLU A 179 -8.21 3.53 -4.01
N ILE A 180 -8.37 4.37 -5.05
CA ILE A 180 -9.14 5.62 -4.97
C ILE A 180 -10.64 5.30 -4.83
N GLU A 181 -11.14 4.25 -5.49
CA GLU A 181 -12.52 3.78 -5.34
C GLU A 181 -12.78 3.05 -4.02
N ALA A 182 -11.80 2.34 -3.45
CA ALA A 182 -11.91 1.72 -2.12
C ALA A 182 -11.87 2.77 -0.98
N ALA A 183 -11.20 3.91 -1.19
CA ALA A 183 -11.36 5.08 -0.31
C ALA A 183 -12.74 5.74 -0.46
N GLN A 184 -13.51 5.40 -1.49
CA GLN A 184 -14.90 5.80 -1.73
C GLN A 184 -15.87 4.64 -1.57
N ILE A 185 -15.69 3.78 -0.55
CA ILE A 185 -16.80 2.91 -0.16
C ILE A 185 -17.94 3.85 0.28
N PRO A 186 -19.09 3.86 -0.42
CA PRO A 186 -20.17 4.74 -0.05
C PRO A 186 -20.56 4.49 1.41
N ASP A 187 -21.00 5.54 2.09
CA ASP A 187 -21.51 5.41 3.43
C ASP A 187 -22.86 4.68 3.35
N LEU A 188 -22.83 3.37 3.58
CA LEU A 188 -23.97 2.48 3.48
C LEU A 188 -24.64 2.42 4.85
N THR A 189 -25.96 2.59 4.85
CA THR A 189 -26.79 2.27 6.01
C THR A 189 -26.79 0.76 6.28
N GLU A 190 -27.16 0.34 7.50
CA GLU A 190 -27.26 -1.09 7.85
C GLU A 190 -28.12 -1.90 6.87
N ASN A 191 -29.23 -1.30 6.41
CA ASN A 191 -30.12 -1.91 5.42
C ASN A 191 -29.44 -2.07 4.05
N GLU A 192 -28.67 -1.08 3.61
CA GLU A 192 -27.94 -1.14 2.34
C GLU A 192 -26.80 -2.16 2.41
N ALA A 193 -26.11 -2.26 3.55
CA ALA A 193 -25.10 -3.29 3.78
C ALA A 193 -25.70 -4.71 3.76
N ALA A 194 -26.84 -4.91 4.43
CA ALA A 194 -27.56 -6.17 4.45
C ALA A 194 -28.03 -6.60 3.04
N VAL A 195 -28.53 -5.64 2.24
CA VAL A 195 -28.91 -5.87 0.84
C VAL A 195 -27.71 -6.26 -0.02
N LEU A 196 -26.53 -5.63 0.16
CA LEU A 196 -25.30 -5.99 -0.57
C LEU A 196 -24.86 -7.42 -0.22
N LYS A 197 -24.82 -7.75 1.08
CA LYS A 197 -24.40 -9.07 1.58
C LYS A 197 -25.33 -10.19 1.07
N ALA A 198 -26.62 -9.91 0.92
CA ALA A 198 -27.59 -10.89 0.41
C ALA A 198 -27.29 -11.36 -1.02
N LEU A 199 -26.48 -10.63 -1.80
CA LEU A 199 -26.15 -10.98 -3.19
C LEU A 199 -24.94 -11.94 -3.32
N LEU A 200 -24.13 -12.11 -2.26
CA LEU A 200 -22.97 -13.01 -2.26
C LEU A 200 -23.41 -14.50 -2.14
N PRO A 201 -22.73 -15.47 -2.80
CA PRO A 201 -21.48 -15.35 -3.57
C PRO A 201 -21.64 -15.29 -5.10
N ASN A 202 -22.84 -15.48 -5.67
CA ASN A 202 -23.15 -15.30 -7.11
C ASN A 202 -24.67 -15.34 -7.37
N SER A 203 -25.47 -14.68 -6.53
CA SER A 203 -26.93 -14.69 -6.69
C SER A 203 -27.43 -13.41 -7.37
N ALA A 204 -28.02 -13.55 -8.56
CA ALA A 204 -28.84 -12.50 -9.13
C ALA A 204 -30.20 -12.52 -8.41
N LEU A 205 -30.50 -11.48 -7.63
CA LEU A 205 -31.75 -11.39 -6.85
C LEU A 205 -32.65 -10.24 -7.29
N GLY A 206 -33.95 -10.49 -7.30
CA GLY A 206 -34.99 -9.49 -7.43
C GLY A 206 -35.33 -8.83 -6.08
N VAL A 207 -36.02 -7.69 -6.14
CA VAL A 207 -36.42 -6.89 -4.96
C VAL A 207 -37.16 -7.75 -3.92
N SER A 208 -38.10 -8.59 -4.36
CA SER A 208 -38.89 -9.45 -3.46
C SER A 208 -38.08 -10.59 -2.87
N GLU A 209 -37.03 -11.05 -3.55
CA GLU A 209 -36.15 -12.13 -3.05
C GLU A 209 -35.24 -11.59 -1.94
N VAL A 210 -34.66 -10.39 -2.15
CA VAL A 210 -33.85 -9.71 -1.13
C VAL A 210 -34.69 -9.30 0.07
N SER A 211 -35.90 -8.76 -0.14
CA SER A 211 -36.80 -8.39 0.96
C SER A 211 -37.11 -9.59 1.87
N LYS A 212 -37.33 -10.78 1.29
CA LYS A 212 -37.51 -12.01 2.08
C LYS A 212 -36.25 -12.48 2.80
N ALA A 213 -35.08 -12.32 2.17
CA ALA A 213 -33.81 -12.78 2.74
C ALA A 213 -33.29 -11.88 3.87
N THR A 214 -33.66 -10.59 3.85
CA THR A 214 -33.14 -9.56 4.77
C THR A 214 -34.18 -9.04 5.76
N ASP A 215 -35.45 -9.42 5.60
CA ASP A 215 -36.61 -8.87 6.33
C ASP A 215 -36.78 -7.33 6.18
N ILE A 216 -36.20 -6.77 5.11
CA ILE A 216 -36.30 -5.34 4.79
C ILE A 216 -37.54 -5.10 3.92
N ALA A 217 -38.25 -4.00 4.16
CA ALA A 217 -39.40 -3.60 3.36
C ALA A 217 -39.06 -3.44 1.88
N VAL A 218 -39.94 -3.92 0.99
CA VAL A 218 -39.77 -3.90 -0.49
C VAL A 218 -39.39 -2.50 -1.02
N ALA A 219 -40.01 -1.44 -0.49
CA ALA A 219 -39.72 -0.06 -0.88
C ALA A 219 -38.29 0.37 -0.51
N SER A 220 -37.80 -0.06 0.66
CA SER A 220 -36.44 0.21 1.12
C SER A 220 -35.41 -0.56 0.30
N VAL A 221 -35.69 -1.82 -0.06
CA VAL A 221 -34.85 -2.60 -0.99
C VAL A 221 -34.79 -1.94 -2.37
N HIS A 222 -35.92 -1.43 -2.87
CA HIS A 222 -35.95 -0.71 -4.15
C HIS A 222 -35.09 0.56 -4.11
N THR A 223 -35.17 1.31 -3.01
CA THR A 223 -34.36 2.52 -2.80
C THR A 223 -32.88 2.19 -2.70
N ALA A 224 -32.53 1.13 -1.96
CA ALA A 224 -31.16 0.66 -1.82
C ALA A 224 -30.57 0.24 -3.18
N PHE A 225 -31.31 -0.55 -3.97
CA PHE A 225 -30.86 -0.92 -5.31
C PHE A 225 -30.69 0.27 -6.25
N SER A 226 -31.60 1.25 -6.25
CA SER A 226 -31.43 2.45 -7.07
C SER A 226 -30.12 3.19 -6.74
N LYS A 227 -29.83 3.38 -5.45
CA LYS A 227 -28.57 4.01 -5.02
C LYS A 227 -27.34 3.16 -5.37
N MET A 228 -27.42 1.84 -5.21
CA MET A 228 -26.31 0.93 -5.51
C MET A 228 -26.05 0.84 -7.02
N GLU A 229 -27.09 0.95 -7.85
CA GLU A 229 -26.95 1.05 -9.32
C GLU A 229 -26.27 2.37 -9.68
N GLU A 230 -26.70 3.51 -9.11
CA GLU A 230 -26.06 4.82 -9.30
C GLU A 230 -24.60 4.84 -8.83
N ALA A 231 -24.30 4.15 -7.73
CA ALA A 231 -22.95 4.01 -7.19
C ALA A 231 -22.09 2.93 -7.89
N GLY A 232 -22.63 2.25 -8.92
CA GLY A 232 -21.90 1.21 -9.67
C GLY A 232 -21.60 -0.07 -8.88
N LEU A 233 -22.27 -0.30 -7.74
CA LEU A 233 -22.10 -1.49 -6.91
C LEU A 233 -22.91 -2.69 -7.41
N VAL A 234 -24.05 -2.45 -8.03
CA VAL A 234 -24.88 -3.52 -8.60
C VAL A 234 -25.26 -3.16 -10.03
N GLU A 235 -25.42 -4.18 -10.85
CA GLU A 235 -25.93 -4.04 -12.21
C GLU A 235 -27.20 -4.89 -12.41
N LYS A 236 -28.02 -4.46 -13.36
CA LYS A 236 -29.30 -5.10 -13.63
C LYS A 236 -29.17 -6.13 -14.74
N VAL A 237 -29.40 -7.40 -14.41
CA VAL A 237 -29.44 -8.52 -15.34
C VAL A 237 -30.84 -9.14 -15.31
N ASN A 238 -31.58 -9.06 -16.42
CA ASN A 238 -32.91 -9.68 -16.57
C ASN A 238 -33.87 -9.41 -15.40
N LYS A 239 -33.99 -8.13 -14.99
CA LYS A 239 -34.82 -7.62 -13.87
C LYS A 239 -34.31 -7.95 -12.45
N LYS A 240 -33.23 -8.72 -12.33
CA LYS A 240 -32.53 -8.99 -11.07
C LYS A 240 -31.27 -8.14 -10.97
N ARG A 241 -30.71 -8.02 -9.77
CA ARG A 241 -29.47 -7.30 -9.50
C ARG A 241 -28.38 -8.31 -9.19
N THR A 242 -27.21 -8.09 -9.75
CA THR A 242 -25.99 -8.82 -9.43
C THR A 242 -24.94 -7.82 -9.00
N LEU A 243 -24.01 -8.26 -8.14
CA LEU A 243 -22.87 -7.44 -7.75
C LEU A 243 -21.97 -7.23 -8.97
N THR A 244 -21.52 -5.99 -9.16
CA THR A 244 -20.38 -5.70 -10.04
C THR A 244 -19.08 -6.18 -9.38
N PRO A 245 -17.92 -6.18 -10.06
CA PRO A 245 -16.64 -6.42 -9.42
C PRO A 245 -16.42 -5.50 -8.19
N ARG A 246 -16.71 -4.20 -8.35
CA ARG A 246 -16.66 -3.20 -7.27
C ARG A 246 -17.66 -3.50 -6.14
N GLY A 247 -18.90 -3.87 -6.47
CA GLY A 247 -19.89 -4.27 -5.48
C GLY A 247 -19.50 -5.50 -4.67
N THR A 248 -18.87 -6.46 -5.32
CA THR A 248 -18.38 -7.69 -4.68
C THR A 248 -17.28 -7.36 -3.68
N GLN A 249 -16.34 -6.50 -4.06
CA GLN A 249 -15.29 -6.02 -3.17
C GLN A 249 -15.86 -5.28 -1.96
N VAL A 250 -16.81 -4.36 -2.18
CA VAL A 250 -17.47 -3.65 -1.07
C VAL A 250 -18.21 -4.64 -0.17
N ALA A 251 -18.99 -5.57 -0.72
CA ALA A 251 -19.75 -6.55 0.06
C ALA A 251 -18.87 -7.44 0.94
N LEU A 252 -17.68 -7.82 0.46
CA LEU A 252 -16.69 -8.62 1.21
C LEU A 252 -15.96 -7.82 2.29
N SER A 253 -15.95 -6.48 2.20
CA SER A 253 -15.31 -5.58 3.16
C SER A 253 -16.24 -5.10 4.30
N LEU A 254 -17.56 -5.36 4.18
CA LEU A 254 -18.58 -5.02 5.17
C LEU A 254 -18.74 -6.12 6.23
#